data_AF-A0A429PPL3-F1
#
_entry.id   AF-A0A429PPL3-F1
#
_cell.length_a   1.000
_cell.length_b   1.000
_cell.length_c   1.000
_cell.angle_alpha   90.00
_cell.angle_beta   90.00
_cell.angle_gamma   90.00
#
_symmetry.space_group_name_H-M   'P 1'
#
loop_
_entity.id
_entity.type
_entity.pdbx_description
1 polymer ?
#
loop_
_entity_poly.entity_id
_entity_poly.type
_entity_poly.pdbx_seq_one_letter_code
_entity_poly.pdbx_strand_id
1 'polypeptide(L)'
;MADNPLPPAVTFQSGAALLVELGIVDRITHQGVRHIAEHDPAWPFGEGRAHPYWPLANATVMATEPFLEFFRERERARQARTT
;
A
#
# COMPACT_ATOMS: atom_id res chain seq x y z
N MET A 1 -20.00 -15.13 -5.51
CA MET A 1 -18.68 -14.46 -5.51
C MET A 1 -18.49 -13.99 -4.09
N ALA A 2 -17.45 -14.43 -3.38
CA ALA A 2 -17.24 -13.95 -2.02
C ALA A 2 -16.82 -12.49 -2.11
N ASP A 3 -17.71 -11.57 -1.75
CA ASP A 3 -17.34 -10.23 -1.31
C ASP A 3 -16.42 -10.41 -0.10
N ASN A 4 -15.13 -10.59 -0.34
CA ASN A 4 -14.15 -10.63 0.74
C ASN A 4 -13.90 -9.18 1.14
N PRO A 5 -14.47 -8.69 2.25
CA PRO A 5 -14.25 -7.31 2.66
C PRO A 5 -12.73 -7.12 2.81
N LEU A 6 -12.22 -6.05 2.22
CA LEU A 6 -10.81 -5.71 2.36
C LEU A 6 -10.47 -5.65 3.85
N PRO A 7 -9.30 -6.17 4.27
CA PRO A 7 -8.89 -6.06 5.66
C PRO A 7 -8.85 -4.57 6.04
N PRO A 8 -9.22 -4.17 7.27
CA PRO A 8 -9.20 -2.75 7.66
C PRO A 8 -7.77 -2.20 7.74
N ALA A 9 -6.78 -3.08 7.94
CA ALA A 9 -5.37 -2.73 8.02
C ALA A 9 -4.48 -3.80 7.38
N VAL A 10 -3.33 -3.36 6.89
CA VAL A 10 -2.28 -4.19 6.31
C VAL A 10 -0.92 -3.91 6.92
N THR A 11 -0.08 -4.94 7.00
CA THR A 11 1.38 -4.78 7.19
C THR A 11 2.04 -4.54 5.84
N PHE A 12 3.34 -4.23 5.81
CA PHE A 12 4.08 -4.20 4.54
C PHE A 12 4.02 -5.54 3.78
N GLN A 13 4.00 -6.66 4.51
CA GLN A 13 3.92 -8.00 3.91
C GLN A 13 2.54 -8.29 3.34
N SER A 14 1.48 -8.15 4.15
CA SER A 14 0.12 -8.42 3.69
C SER A 14 -0.35 -7.39 2.65
N GLY A 15 0.11 -6.14 2.75
CA GLY A 15 -0.15 -5.10 1.75
C GLY A 15 0.48 -5.43 0.40
N ALA A 16 1.74 -5.89 0.38
CA ALA A 16 2.38 -6.33 -0.87
C ALA A 16 1.61 -7.47 -1.56
N ALA A 17 1.17 -8.47 -0.78
CA ALA A 17 0.35 -9.56 -1.30
C ALA A 17 -0.99 -9.06 -1.84
N LEU A 18 -1.67 -8.17 -1.09
CA LEU A 18 -2.96 -7.61 -1.47
C LEU A 18 -2.88 -6.77 -2.76
N LEU A 19 -1.79 -6.03 -2.98
CA LEU A 19 -1.60 -5.26 -4.22
C LEU A 19 -1.54 -6.15 -5.46
N VAL A 20 -0.90 -7.32 -5.35
CA VAL A 20 -0.80 -8.30 -6.43
C VAL A 20 -2.13 -9.04 -6.61
N GLU A 21 -2.77 -9.45 -5.51
CA GLU A 21 -4.07 -10.13 -5.55
C GLU A 21 -5.15 -9.28 -6.22
N LEU A 22 -5.15 -7.97 -5.94
CA LEU A 22 -6.07 -7.01 -6.56
C LEU A 22 -5.65 -6.58 -7.98
N GLY A 23 -4.53 -7.06 -8.49
CA GLY A 23 -4.00 -6.69 -9.81
C GLY A 23 -3.62 -5.21 -9.93
N ILE A 24 -3.38 -4.53 -8.81
CA ILE A 24 -2.98 -3.11 -8.81
C ILE A 24 -1.55 -2.98 -9.32
N VAL A 25 -0.67 -3.90 -8.91
CA VAL A 25 0.71 -4.01 -9.41
C VAL A 25 0.95 -5.43 -9.92
N ASP A 26 1.76 -5.55 -10.97
CA ASP A 26 2.15 -6.86 -11.52
C ASP A 26 2.99 -7.67 -10.52
N ARG A 27 3.95 -7.00 -9.85
CA ARG A 27 4.82 -7.62 -8.85
C ARG A 27 5.37 -6.58 -7.88
N ILE A 28 5.38 -6.92 -6.59
CA ILE A 28 6.08 -6.14 -5.56
C ILE A 28 6.40 -7.04 -4.36
N THR A 29 7.52 -6.76 -3.68
CA THR A 29 7.87 -7.44 -2.42
C THR A 29 7.60 -6.53 -1.23
N HIS A 30 7.49 -7.10 -0.03
CA HIS A 30 7.36 -6.31 1.21
C HIS A 30 8.53 -5.33 1.39
N GLN A 31 9.75 -5.71 1.02
CA GLN A 31 10.92 -4.82 1.02
C GLN A 31 10.78 -3.69 -0.01
N GLY A 32 10.20 -3.97 -1.17
CA GLY A 32 9.88 -2.94 -2.17
C GLY A 32 8.89 -1.92 -1.64
N VAL A 33 7.81 -2.37 -0.97
CA VAL A 33 6.85 -1.45 -0.32
C VAL A 33 7.54 -0.63 0.77
N ARG A 34 8.37 -1.26 1.61
CA ARG A 34 9.13 -0.56 2.65
C ARG A 34 10.09 0.48 2.07
N HIS A 35 10.80 0.16 0.99
CA HIS A 35 11.68 1.09 0.31
C HIS A 35 10.90 2.31 -0.23
N ILE A 36 9.71 2.10 -0.81
CA ILE A 36 8.84 3.21 -1.23
C ILE A 36 8.42 4.04 0.00
N ALA A 37 8.06 3.41 1.10
CA ALA A 37 7.68 4.13 2.32
C ALA A 37 8.79 5.04 2.87
N GLU A 38 10.04 4.57 2.77
CA GLU A 38 11.23 5.28 3.24
C GLU A 38 11.67 6.42 2.30
N HIS A 39 11.49 6.26 0.99
CA HIS A 39 12.08 7.18 0.00
C HIS A 39 11.09 8.00 -0.82
N ASP A 40 9.82 7.61 -0.88
CA ASP A 40 8.83 8.34 -1.67
C ASP A 40 8.24 9.49 -0.84
N PRO A 41 8.42 10.76 -1.27
CA PRO A 41 7.87 11.90 -0.56
C PRO A 41 6.34 11.94 -0.56
N ALA A 42 5.69 11.29 -1.54
CA ALA A 42 4.23 11.21 -1.62
C ALA A 42 3.65 10.05 -0.78
N TRP A 43 4.49 9.23 -0.15
CA TRP A 43 4.00 8.13 0.66
C TRP A 43 3.14 8.64 1.82
N PRO A 44 1.91 8.12 2.03
CA PRO A 44 0.93 8.80 2.89
C PRO A 44 1.07 8.47 4.39
N PHE A 45 1.90 7.49 4.76
CA PHE A 45 2.01 7.02 6.15
C PHE A 45 3.29 7.44 6.86
N GLY A 46 3.16 7.86 8.11
CA GLY A 46 4.30 8.18 8.98
C GLY A 46 4.06 9.38 9.89
N GLU A 47 5.06 9.68 10.71
CA GLU A 47 5.05 10.89 11.53
C GLU A 47 5.02 12.14 10.65
N GLY A 48 4.12 13.08 10.96
CA GLY A 48 3.93 14.30 10.17
C GLY A 48 3.24 14.09 8.82
N ARG A 49 2.66 12.92 8.56
CA ARG A 49 1.92 12.61 7.33
C ARG A 49 0.43 12.41 7.59
N ALA A 50 -0.36 12.31 6.52
CA ALA A 50 -1.82 12.26 6.59
C ALA A 50 -2.34 11.06 7.39
N HIS A 51 -1.64 9.93 7.34
CA HIS A 51 -2.04 8.72 8.06
C HIS A 51 -0.92 8.25 9.01
N PRO A 52 -1.21 8.00 10.30
CA PRO A 52 -0.22 7.42 11.19
C PRO A 52 -0.05 5.93 10.91
N TYR A 53 1.12 5.40 11.26
CA TYR A 53 1.26 3.98 11.55
C TYR A 53 0.64 3.68 12.92
N TRP A 54 0.06 2.49 13.10
CA TRP A 54 -0.34 2.03 14.43
C TRP A 54 0.15 0.61 14.71
N PRO A 55 0.42 0.29 15.99
CA PRO A 55 0.77 -1.06 16.39
C PRO A 55 -0.49 -1.95 16.39
N LEU A 56 -0.35 -3.16 15.87
CA LEU A 56 -1.34 -4.23 16.00
C LEU A 56 -0.60 -5.52 16.39
N ALA A 57 -0.84 -5.99 17.61
CA ALA A 57 -0.07 -7.07 18.24
C ALA A 57 1.44 -6.79 18.18
N ASN A 58 2.20 -7.57 17.41
CA ASN A 58 3.65 -7.48 17.25
C ASN A 58 4.09 -6.82 15.93
N ALA A 59 3.17 -6.20 15.19
CA ALA A 59 3.45 -5.60 13.88
C ALA A 59 2.99 -4.15 13.81
N THR A 60 3.65 -3.38 12.93
CA THR A 60 3.20 -2.06 12.51
C THR A 60 2.29 -2.20 11.29
N VAL A 61 1.12 -1.59 11.35
CA VAL A 61 0.12 -1.67 10.28
C VAL A 61 -0.26 -0.27 9.74
N MET A 62 -0.88 -0.30 8.58
CA MET A 62 -1.35 0.82 7.79
C MET A 62 -2.83 0.63 7.47
N ALA A 63 -3.59 1.72 7.41
CA ALA A 63 -4.96 1.69 6.88
C ALA A 63 -4.96 1.17 5.44
N THR A 64 -5.83 0.20 5.13
CA THR A 64 -5.82 -0.45 3.81
C THR A 64 -6.25 0.49 2.69
N GLU A 65 -7.28 1.30 2.89
CA GLU A 65 -7.80 2.18 1.85
C GLU A 65 -6.77 3.19 1.32
N PRO A 66 -6.15 4.05 2.16
CA PRO A 66 -5.14 4.99 1.66
C PRO A 66 -3.87 4.29 1.16
N PHE A 67 -3.57 3.09 1.67
CA PHE A 67 -2.49 2.26 1.13
C PHE A 67 -2.79 1.85 -0.32
N LEU A 68 -3.97 1.32 -0.59
CA LEU A 68 -4.37 0.91 -1.94
C LEU A 68 -4.52 2.12 -2.88
N GLU A 69 -5.05 3.23 -2.39
CA GLU A 69 -5.24 4.45 -3.16
C GLU A 69 -3.90 5.00 -3.68
N PHE A 70 -2.88 5.09 -2.83
CA PHE A 70 -1.54 5.51 -3.22
C PHE A 70 -0.99 4.69 -4.39
N PHE A 71 -1.10 3.36 -4.34
CA PHE A 71 -0.60 2.49 -5.41
C PHE A 71 -1.46 2.58 -6.68
N ARG A 72 -2.79 2.71 -6.55
CA ARG A 72 -3.69 2.91 -7.71
C ARG A 72 -3.38 4.22 -8.43
N GLU A 73 -3.13 5.30 -7.71
CA GLU A 73 -2.72 6.58 -8.31
C GLU A 73 -1.37 6.49 -9.00
N ARG A 74 -0.39 5.86 -8.34
CA ARG A 74 0.94 5.64 -8.90
C ARG A 74 0.88 4.88 -10.23
N GLU A 75 0.14 3.77 -10.29
CA GLU A 75 0.06 2.97 -11.52
C GLU A 75 -0.79 3.65 -12.61
N ARG A 76 -1.86 4.39 -12.24
CA ARG A 76 -2.58 5.25 -13.20
C ARG A 76 -1.64 6.28 -13.84
N ALA A 77 -0.81 6.95 -13.04
CA ALA A 77 0.17 7.92 -13.54
C ALA A 77 1.25 7.28 -14.42
N ARG A 78 1.67 6.04 -14.10
CA ARG A 78 2.62 5.27 -14.91
C ARG A 78 2.05 4.89 -16.29
N GLN A 79 0.79 4.46 -16.33
CA GLN A 79 0.10 4.11 -17.58
C GLN A 79 -0.09 5.33 -18.48
N ALA A 80 -0.48 6.48 -17.90
CA ALA A 80 -0.67 7.74 -18.62
C ALA A 80 0.62 8.28 -19.27
N ARG A 81 1.81 7.86 -18.81
CA ARG A 81 3.11 8.24 -19.39
C ARG A 81 3.56 7.34 -20.54
N THR A 82 2.87 6.22 -20.74
CA THR A 82 3.22 5.19 -21.74
C THR A 82 2.30 5.27 -22.97
N THR A 83 1.30 6.16 -22.94
CA THR A 83 0.40 6.50 -24.06
C THR A 83 0.78 7.85 -24.64
#